data_AF-A0A9P9BK71-F1
#
_entry.id   AF-A0A9P9BK71-F1
#
_cell.length_a   1.000
_cell.length_b   1.000
_cell.length_c   1.000
_cell.angle_alpha   90.00
_cell.angle_beta   90.00
_cell.angle_gamma   90.00
#
_symmetry.space_group_name_H-M   'P 1'
#
loop_
_entity.id
_entity.type
_entity.pdbx_description
1 polymer ?
#
loop_
_entity_poly.entity_id
_entity_poly.type
_entity_poly.pdbx_seq_one_letter_code
_entity_poly.pdbx_strand_id
1 'polypeptide(L)'
;MAFIRGYRESDKEDCGFICRETLPPSLSPAQASSRVQLLAPYVWTHQFTYLSPETCHVLDDGSGRAVGYCIGCPDVHALTRVYGRFVDDVLLREDEGVVVVVTSSRRPPDQDGEEEEERMAWVNGARVPWMVEVDDDAAAAAAAAADGEGRNKGAWTEDGKESKDEKQKKKTRMVTNPKALEQLAFRPDLLLAHPTFSKPTLDQQQQHPPLPSYRATMHIDLLPGYQGQGWGRKLIDTFVESVVRAASAAAAGSSHRQIDEEEEEKEDSSARGRRDNRPDYGSGIWIGVSPENRKVLPFYARVGFRLVMNDDAEGVVLVRDIPPLPPSAAPAAAAVPAPV
;
A
#
# COMPACT_ATOMS: atom_id res chain seq x y z
N MET A 1 10.24 -24.62 12.63
CA MET A 1 10.83 -23.37 13.20
C MET A 1 10.55 -22.26 12.21
N ALA A 2 10.33 -21.03 12.70
CA ALA A 2 10.02 -19.92 11.82
C ALA A 2 11.21 -19.53 10.93
N PHE A 3 10.93 -19.13 9.69
CA PHE A 3 11.94 -18.72 8.70
C PHE A 3 11.36 -17.72 7.69
N ILE A 4 12.23 -16.94 7.05
CA ILE A 4 11.82 -15.98 6.03
C ILE A 4 11.88 -16.65 4.65
N ARG A 5 10.87 -16.41 3.83
CA ARG A 5 10.81 -16.84 2.43
C ARG A 5 10.13 -15.80 1.56
N GLY A 6 10.33 -15.90 0.25
CA GLY A 6 9.56 -15.10 -0.71
C GLY A 6 8.05 -15.39 -0.59
N TYR A 7 7.25 -14.36 -0.85
CA TYR A 7 5.80 -14.44 -0.96
C TYR A 7 5.38 -15.45 -2.04
N ARG A 8 4.25 -16.12 -1.79
CA ARG A 8 3.56 -17.00 -2.75
C ARG A 8 2.10 -16.59 -2.77
N GLU A 9 1.42 -16.82 -3.89
CA GLU A 9 -0.01 -16.50 -4.03
C GLU A 9 -0.86 -17.16 -2.92
N SER A 10 -0.48 -18.36 -2.46
CA SER A 10 -1.14 -19.04 -1.35
C SER A 10 -1.11 -18.27 -0.02
N ASP A 11 -0.21 -17.29 0.14
CA ASP A 11 -0.08 -16.46 1.34
C ASP A 11 -1.03 -15.25 1.33
N LYS A 12 -1.78 -15.02 0.24
CA LYS A 12 -2.67 -13.85 0.08
C LYS A 12 -3.56 -13.66 1.31
N GLU A 13 -4.29 -14.70 1.72
CA GLU A 13 -5.20 -14.61 2.88
C GLU A 13 -4.47 -14.39 4.21
N ASP A 14 -3.32 -15.04 4.42
CA ASP A 14 -2.52 -14.83 5.62
C ASP A 14 -1.99 -13.40 5.70
N CYS A 15 -1.49 -12.84 4.59
CA CYS A 15 -1.04 -11.45 4.52
C CYS A 15 -2.19 -10.47 4.77
N GLY A 16 -3.37 -10.71 4.20
CA GLY A 16 -4.57 -9.91 4.46
C GLY A 16 -5.01 -9.98 5.92
N PHE A 17 -4.91 -11.15 6.54
CA PHE A 17 -5.18 -11.33 7.97
C PHE A 17 -4.18 -10.56 8.83
N ILE A 18 -2.87 -10.70 8.57
CA ILE A 18 -1.81 -9.98 9.29
C ILE A 18 -2.06 -8.47 9.21
N CYS A 19 -2.36 -7.94 8.02
CA CYS A 19 -2.63 -6.52 7.81
C CYS A 19 -3.76 -6.02 8.74
N ARG A 20 -4.89 -6.73 8.78
CA ARG A 20 -6.05 -6.36 9.64
C ARG A 20 -5.71 -6.40 11.12
N GLU A 21 -4.98 -7.42 11.57
CA GLU A 21 -4.59 -7.59 12.97
C GLU A 21 -3.58 -6.55 13.47
N THR A 22 -2.88 -5.87 12.56
CA THR A 22 -1.87 -4.84 12.90
C THR A 22 -2.31 -3.41 12.58
N LEU A 23 -3.56 -3.22 12.16
CA LEU A 23 -4.14 -1.89 11.93
C LEU A 23 -4.09 -1.01 13.19
N PRO A 24 -3.92 0.32 13.04
CA PRO A 24 -4.01 1.25 14.16
C PRO A 24 -5.43 1.24 14.78
N PRO A 25 -5.58 1.70 16.04
CA PRO A 25 -6.87 1.69 16.75
C PRO A 25 -8.03 2.28 15.95
N SER A 26 -7.82 3.43 15.28
CA SER A 26 -8.83 4.09 14.41
C SER A 26 -9.37 3.21 13.29
N LEU A 27 -8.56 2.26 12.83
CA LEU A 27 -8.86 1.30 11.78
C LEU A 27 -9.15 -0.11 12.32
N SER A 28 -9.30 -0.29 13.64
CA SER A 28 -9.61 -1.60 14.22
C SER A 28 -11.07 -1.99 14.00
N PRO A 29 -11.44 -3.29 14.07
CA PRO A 29 -12.83 -3.74 13.99
C PRO A 29 -13.77 -3.09 15.00
N ALA A 30 -13.24 -2.63 16.14
CA ALA A 30 -14.03 -1.95 17.18
C ALA A 30 -14.40 -0.50 16.81
N GLN A 31 -13.67 0.13 15.90
CA GLN A 31 -13.84 1.55 15.58
C GLN A 31 -14.29 1.80 14.14
N ALA A 32 -13.83 0.96 13.20
CA ALA A 32 -14.08 1.09 11.78
C ALA A 32 -15.14 0.11 11.27
N SER A 33 -15.73 0.43 10.11
CA SER A 33 -16.72 -0.44 9.46
C SER A 33 -16.08 -1.71 8.89
N SER A 34 -16.90 -2.74 8.65
CA SER A 34 -16.48 -3.95 7.94
C SER A 34 -15.91 -3.65 6.54
N ARG A 35 -16.40 -2.61 5.87
CA ARG A 35 -15.85 -2.16 4.58
C ARG A 35 -14.42 -1.63 4.71
N VAL A 36 -14.07 -0.95 5.80
CA VAL A 36 -12.68 -0.54 6.08
C VAL A 36 -11.78 -1.75 6.32
N GLN A 37 -12.27 -2.75 7.07
CA GLN A 37 -11.52 -4.00 7.29
C GLN A 37 -11.27 -4.75 5.98
N LEU A 38 -12.29 -4.81 5.11
CA LEU A 38 -12.19 -5.44 3.81
C LEU A 38 -11.17 -4.74 2.93
N LEU A 39 -11.19 -3.40 2.87
CA LEU A 39 -10.35 -2.61 1.96
C LEU A 39 -8.90 -2.48 2.44
N ALA A 40 -8.62 -2.59 3.73
CA ALA A 40 -7.29 -2.35 4.28
C ALA A 40 -6.15 -3.14 3.58
N PRO A 41 -6.26 -4.46 3.36
CA PRO A 41 -5.24 -5.20 2.62
C PRO A 41 -5.09 -4.77 1.16
N TYR A 42 -6.13 -4.24 0.52
CA TYR A 42 -6.05 -3.73 -0.85
C TYR A 42 -5.36 -2.37 -0.95
N VAL A 43 -5.23 -1.67 0.18
CA VAL A 43 -4.54 -0.38 0.26
C VAL A 43 -3.09 -0.55 0.73
N TRP A 44 -2.78 -1.52 1.59
CA TRP A 44 -1.46 -1.62 2.24
C TRP A 44 -0.76 -2.97 2.05
N THR A 45 -1.29 -3.89 1.23
CA THR A 45 -0.75 -5.25 1.09
C THR A 45 -0.79 -5.77 -0.36
N HIS A 46 -1.99 -6.03 -0.90
CA HIS A 46 -2.16 -6.86 -2.08
C HIS A 46 -1.66 -6.24 -3.38
N GLN A 47 -1.65 -4.92 -3.48
CA GLN A 47 -1.06 -4.22 -4.63
C GLN A 47 0.44 -4.51 -4.77
N PHE A 48 1.16 -4.65 -3.65
CA PHE A 48 2.58 -4.99 -3.67
C PHE A 48 2.80 -6.45 -4.00
N THR A 49 2.05 -7.35 -3.36
CA THR A 49 2.20 -8.79 -3.61
C THR A 49 1.79 -9.18 -5.02
N TYR A 50 0.89 -8.42 -5.66
CA TYR A 50 0.47 -8.62 -7.04
C TYR A 50 1.43 -8.00 -8.07
N LEU A 51 1.81 -6.73 -7.89
CA LEU A 51 2.58 -5.99 -8.89
C LEU A 51 4.10 -6.07 -8.72
N SER A 52 4.58 -6.41 -7.52
CA SER A 52 6.00 -6.46 -7.15
C SER A 52 6.33 -7.67 -6.24
N PRO A 53 5.89 -8.91 -6.58
CA PRO A 53 6.06 -10.09 -5.72
C PRO A 53 7.53 -10.42 -5.42
N GLU A 54 8.46 -10.06 -6.30
CA GLU A 54 9.90 -10.33 -6.16
C GLU A 54 10.57 -9.60 -4.99
N THR A 55 9.94 -8.52 -4.50
CA THR A 55 10.34 -7.78 -3.31
C THR A 55 9.45 -8.06 -2.10
N CYS A 56 8.53 -9.02 -2.18
CA CYS A 56 7.62 -9.37 -1.10
C CYS A 56 8.09 -10.63 -0.37
N HIS A 57 8.24 -10.54 0.95
CA HIS A 57 8.72 -11.64 1.80
C HIS A 57 7.80 -11.85 2.99
N VAL A 58 7.66 -13.11 3.41
CA VAL A 58 6.86 -13.51 4.56
C VAL A 58 7.73 -14.21 5.60
N LEU A 59 7.34 -14.07 6.86
CA LEU A 59 7.78 -14.92 7.95
C LEU A 59 6.85 -16.13 8.02
N ASP A 60 7.35 -17.30 7.65
CA ASP A 60 6.67 -18.58 7.81
C ASP A 60 6.88 -19.09 9.24
N ASP A 61 5.86 -19.66 9.88
CA ASP A 61 6.00 -20.23 11.24
C ASP A 61 6.70 -21.60 11.28
N GLY A 62 6.95 -22.20 10.12
CA GLY A 62 7.50 -23.54 9.94
C GLY A 62 6.48 -24.58 9.50
N SER A 63 5.19 -24.22 9.43
CA SER A 63 4.09 -25.08 8.96
C SER A 63 3.61 -24.74 7.55
N GLY A 64 4.16 -23.67 6.94
CA GLY A 64 3.68 -23.14 5.67
C GLY A 64 2.87 -21.85 5.80
N ARG A 65 2.46 -21.48 7.03
CA ARG A 65 1.60 -20.34 7.31
C ARG A 65 2.42 -19.05 7.47
N ALA A 66 1.99 -17.98 6.81
CA ALA A 66 2.60 -16.67 7.02
C ALA A 66 2.07 -16.01 8.32
N VAL A 67 3.00 -15.52 9.14
CA VAL A 67 2.72 -14.89 10.47
C VAL A 67 3.34 -13.50 10.61
N GLY A 68 3.96 -13.01 9.53
CA GLY A 68 4.44 -11.65 9.37
C GLY A 68 4.91 -11.46 7.93
N TYR A 69 5.12 -10.22 7.52
CA TYR A 69 5.60 -9.90 6.18
C TYR A 69 6.45 -8.64 6.16
N CYS A 70 7.26 -8.49 5.12
CA CYS A 70 7.75 -7.22 4.63
C CYS A 70 7.59 -7.20 3.11
N ILE A 71 6.72 -6.31 2.64
CA ILE A 71 6.23 -6.25 1.26
C ILE A 71 6.30 -4.82 0.77
N GLY A 72 6.49 -4.63 -0.51
CA GLY A 72 6.74 -3.30 -1.05
C GLY A 72 7.21 -3.37 -2.49
N CYS A 73 7.69 -2.25 -3.00
CA CYS A 73 8.23 -2.16 -4.35
C CYS A 73 9.56 -1.39 -4.37
N PRO A 74 10.43 -1.67 -5.35
CA PRO A 74 11.70 -0.96 -5.51
C PRO A 74 11.52 0.47 -6.04
N ASP A 75 10.46 0.77 -6.79
CA ASP A 75 10.20 2.09 -7.36
C ASP A 75 8.69 2.36 -7.44
N VAL A 76 8.19 3.30 -6.64
CA VAL A 76 6.77 3.71 -6.63
C VAL A 76 6.29 4.28 -7.97
N HIS A 77 7.16 4.91 -8.76
CA HIS A 77 6.81 5.42 -10.07
C HIS A 77 6.67 4.28 -11.08
N ALA A 78 7.53 3.27 -11.01
CA ALA A 78 7.40 2.06 -11.82
C ALA A 78 6.12 1.29 -11.46
N LEU A 79 5.84 1.12 -10.16
CA LEU A 79 4.62 0.49 -9.67
C LEU A 79 3.36 1.24 -10.17
N THR A 80 3.36 2.58 -10.09
CA THR A 80 2.25 3.43 -10.54
C THR A 80 1.94 3.23 -12.03
N ARG A 81 2.96 3.10 -12.89
CA ARG A 81 2.77 2.90 -14.34
C ARG A 81 2.07 1.58 -14.68
N VAL A 82 2.24 0.55 -13.86
CA VAL A 82 1.62 -0.78 -14.07
C VAL A 82 0.39 -1.02 -13.21
N TYR A 83 -0.02 -0.04 -12.40
CA TYR A 83 -1.05 -0.19 -11.38
C TYR A 83 -2.44 -0.52 -11.93
N GLY A 84 -2.74 -0.13 -13.18
CA GLY A 84 -3.99 -0.50 -13.86
C GLY A 84 -4.26 -2.00 -13.86
N ARG A 85 -3.21 -2.84 -13.91
CA ARG A 85 -3.35 -4.30 -13.80
C ARG A 85 -3.95 -4.73 -12.46
N PHE A 86 -3.58 -4.08 -11.36
CA PHE A 86 -4.16 -4.40 -10.06
C PHE A 86 -5.63 -3.96 -9.98
N VAL A 87 -5.98 -2.83 -10.61
CA VAL A 87 -7.36 -2.38 -10.70
C VAL A 87 -8.20 -3.40 -11.48
N ASP A 88 -7.77 -3.76 -12.68
CA ASP A 88 -8.52 -4.63 -13.58
C ASP A 88 -8.54 -6.10 -13.09
N ASP A 89 -7.39 -6.63 -12.69
CA ASP A 89 -7.23 -8.04 -12.35
C ASP A 89 -7.53 -8.36 -10.89
N VAL A 90 -7.79 -7.36 -10.02
CA VAL A 90 -8.06 -7.60 -8.59
C VAL A 90 -9.24 -6.80 -8.08
N LEU A 91 -9.27 -5.47 -8.25
CA LEU A 91 -10.29 -4.63 -7.62
C LEU A 91 -11.66 -4.69 -8.33
N LEU A 92 -11.66 -4.83 -9.66
CA LEU A 92 -12.87 -4.91 -10.48
C LEU A 92 -13.38 -6.34 -10.71
N ARG A 93 -12.69 -7.35 -10.18
CA ARG A 93 -13.09 -8.75 -10.32
C ARG A 93 -14.31 -9.10 -9.46
N GLU A 94 -15.33 -9.66 -10.12
CA GLU A 94 -16.59 -10.07 -9.48
C GLU A 94 -16.45 -11.29 -8.56
N ASP A 95 -15.48 -12.17 -8.84
CA ASP A 95 -15.29 -13.46 -8.15
C ASP A 95 -14.60 -13.35 -6.78
N GLU A 96 -13.85 -12.27 -6.53
CA GLU A 96 -13.09 -12.09 -5.28
C GLU A 96 -13.89 -11.36 -4.18
N GLY A 97 -15.16 -10.99 -4.44
CA GLY A 97 -16.00 -10.28 -3.46
C GLY A 97 -15.50 -8.88 -3.07
N VAL A 98 -14.44 -8.39 -3.74
CA VAL A 98 -13.86 -7.06 -3.53
C VAL A 98 -14.68 -5.99 -4.21
N VAL A 99 -15.55 -6.35 -5.17
CA VAL A 99 -16.29 -5.44 -6.07
C VAL A 99 -16.46 -4.08 -5.42
N VAL A 100 -15.58 -3.18 -5.88
CA VAL A 100 -15.47 -1.83 -5.37
C VAL A 100 -16.56 -0.93 -5.97
N VAL A 101 -17.40 -1.51 -6.83
CA VAL A 101 -18.62 -0.87 -7.33
C VAL A 101 -19.81 -1.38 -6.53
N VAL A 102 -20.41 -0.46 -5.79
CA VAL A 102 -21.83 -0.50 -5.44
C VAL A 102 -22.62 -1.08 -6.62
N THR A 103 -23.14 -2.30 -6.50
CA THR A 103 -24.58 -2.59 -6.67
C THR A 103 -24.89 -4.05 -6.35
N SER A 104 -25.67 -4.27 -5.29
CA SER A 104 -26.74 -5.24 -5.40
C SER A 104 -27.79 -4.65 -6.36
N SER A 105 -27.82 -5.10 -7.60
CA SER A 105 -29.04 -5.34 -8.42
C SER A 105 -28.63 -5.46 -9.90
N ARG A 106 -28.77 -6.67 -10.45
CA ARG A 106 -28.64 -6.99 -11.88
C ARG A 106 -29.34 -5.95 -12.77
N ARG A 107 -28.71 -5.53 -13.88
CA ARG A 107 -29.33 -4.71 -14.94
C ARG A 107 -28.87 -5.03 -16.37
N PRO A 108 -29.64 -4.59 -17.39
CA PRO A 108 -29.57 -5.04 -18.78
C PRO A 108 -28.46 -4.36 -19.61
N PRO A 109 -28.11 -4.93 -20.78
CA PRO A 109 -26.80 -4.77 -21.45
C PRO A 109 -26.64 -3.50 -22.31
N ASP A 110 -27.41 -2.44 -22.06
CA ASP A 110 -27.64 -1.37 -23.03
C ASP A 110 -27.32 0.06 -22.54
N GLN A 111 -26.65 0.24 -21.39
CA GLN A 111 -26.34 1.57 -20.82
C GLN A 111 -24.94 1.67 -20.16
N ASP A 112 -23.90 1.14 -20.80
CA ASP A 112 -22.60 0.87 -20.15
C ASP A 112 -21.64 2.08 -20.00
N GLY A 113 -21.90 3.22 -20.64
CA GLY A 113 -20.91 4.31 -20.72
C GLY A 113 -21.05 5.45 -19.70
N GLU A 114 -22.23 6.05 -19.62
CA GLU A 114 -22.41 7.36 -18.97
C GLU A 114 -22.71 7.26 -17.46
N GLU A 115 -23.39 6.20 -17.00
CA GLU A 115 -23.73 6.02 -15.57
C GLU A 115 -22.56 5.46 -14.73
N GLU A 116 -21.67 4.65 -15.32
CA GLU A 116 -20.50 4.10 -14.62
C GLU A 116 -19.45 5.18 -14.35
N GLU A 117 -19.25 6.09 -15.30
CA GLU A 117 -18.41 7.29 -15.15
C GLU A 117 -18.93 8.20 -14.01
N GLU A 118 -20.26 8.36 -13.88
CA GLU A 118 -20.87 9.12 -12.78
C GLU A 118 -20.72 8.42 -11.41
N ARG A 119 -20.80 7.07 -11.37
CA ARG A 119 -20.64 6.27 -10.13
C ARG A 119 -19.22 6.26 -9.58
N MET A 120 -18.23 6.32 -10.46
CA MET A 120 -16.80 6.42 -10.11
C MET A 120 -16.27 7.85 -10.13
N ALA A 121 -17.12 8.85 -10.43
CA ALA A 121 -16.71 10.24 -10.52
C ALA A 121 -16.00 10.74 -9.24
N TRP A 122 -16.38 10.23 -8.07
CA TRP A 122 -15.76 10.60 -6.80
C TRP A 122 -14.36 9.98 -6.62
N VAL A 123 -14.07 8.82 -7.23
CA VAL A 123 -12.74 8.19 -7.22
C VAL A 123 -11.75 9.06 -8.00
N ASN A 124 -12.16 9.50 -9.19
CA ASN A 124 -11.36 10.37 -10.06
C ASN A 124 -11.44 11.85 -9.68
N GLY A 125 -12.39 12.22 -8.82
CA GLY A 125 -12.62 13.58 -8.33
C GLY A 125 -11.68 14.03 -7.21
N ALA A 126 -12.14 15.02 -6.44
CA ALA A 126 -11.40 15.58 -5.31
C ALA A 126 -11.16 14.52 -4.21
N ARG A 127 -10.07 14.67 -3.47
CA ARG A 127 -9.75 13.80 -2.33
C ARG A 127 -10.87 13.85 -1.30
N VAL A 128 -11.44 12.69 -0.97
CA VAL A 128 -12.49 12.59 0.05
C VAL A 128 -11.88 12.68 1.46
N PRO A 129 -12.61 13.21 2.45
CA PRO A 129 -12.09 13.34 3.82
C PRO A 129 -11.81 11.97 4.44
N TRP A 130 -10.70 11.87 5.19
CA TRP A 130 -10.28 10.65 5.87
C TRP A 130 -11.27 10.21 6.96
N MET A 131 -11.80 11.16 7.72
CA MET A 131 -12.77 10.93 8.79
C MET A 131 -14.09 11.60 8.45
N VAL A 132 -15.19 10.94 8.78
CA VAL A 132 -16.55 11.48 8.67
C VAL A 132 -17.27 11.37 9.99
N GLU A 133 -18.16 12.30 10.25
CA GLU A 133 -19.04 12.28 11.41
C GLU A 133 -20.22 11.35 11.12
N VAL A 134 -20.45 10.38 12.02
CA VAL A 134 -21.60 9.47 11.93
C VAL A 134 -22.42 9.54 13.21
N ASP A 135 -23.73 9.43 13.04
CA ASP A 135 -24.66 9.28 14.15
C ASP A 135 -24.50 7.89 14.79
N ASP A 136 -24.47 7.82 16.12
CA ASP A 136 -24.29 6.56 16.85
C ASP A 136 -25.34 5.49 16.46
N ASP A 137 -26.57 5.89 16.13
CA ASP A 137 -27.65 4.98 15.70
C ASP A 137 -27.36 4.34 14.33
N ALA A 138 -26.80 5.10 13.38
CA ALA A 138 -26.44 4.61 12.05
C ALA A 138 -25.18 3.74 12.10
N ALA A 139 -24.22 4.11 12.96
CA ALA A 139 -23.01 3.33 13.19
C ALA A 139 -23.33 1.96 13.84
N ALA A 140 -24.28 1.92 14.78
CA ALA A 140 -24.76 0.69 15.40
C ALA A 140 -25.52 -0.21 14.41
N ALA A 141 -26.36 0.38 13.55
CA ALA A 141 -27.06 -0.36 12.48
C ALA A 141 -26.09 -0.95 11.44
N ALA A 142 -25.04 -0.22 11.07
CA ALA A 142 -24.00 -0.69 10.15
C ALA A 142 -23.14 -1.82 10.75
N ALA A 143 -22.88 -1.80 12.07
CA ALA A 143 -22.22 -2.89 12.77
C ALA A 143 -23.13 -4.12 12.88
N ALA A 144 -24.40 -3.95 13.27
CA ALA A 144 -25.36 -5.05 13.44
C ALA A 144 -25.72 -5.75 12.12
N ALA A 145 -25.73 -5.04 10.99
CA ALA A 145 -25.96 -5.64 9.67
C ALA A 145 -24.79 -6.54 9.21
N ALA A 146 -23.59 -6.38 9.79
CA ALA A 146 -22.41 -7.18 9.46
C ALA A 146 -22.36 -8.53 10.20
N ASP A 147 -23.06 -8.66 11.34
CA ASP A 147 -23.01 -9.86 12.20
C ASP A 147 -23.97 -10.99 11.77
N GLY A 148 -24.72 -10.85 10.67
CA GLY A 148 -25.41 -11.98 10.03
C GLY A 148 -26.47 -12.72 10.87
N GLU A 149 -26.80 -12.28 12.09
CA GLU A 149 -27.92 -12.82 12.86
C GLU A 149 -29.16 -11.94 12.68
N GLY A 150 -29.79 -12.10 11.51
CA GLY A 150 -31.16 -11.66 11.30
C GLY A 150 -32.12 -12.44 12.20
N ARG A 151 -32.23 -12.07 13.48
CA ARG A 151 -33.40 -12.40 14.30
C ARG A 151 -34.37 -11.22 14.29
N ASN A 152 -35.18 -11.20 13.24
CA ASN A 152 -36.42 -10.45 13.23
C ASN A 152 -37.36 -11.05 14.30
N LYS A 153 -37.40 -10.46 15.50
CA LYS A 153 -38.52 -10.65 16.43
C LYS A 153 -39.38 -9.39 16.37
N GLY A 154 -40.29 -9.38 15.41
CA GLY A 154 -41.43 -8.46 15.45
C GLY A 154 -42.27 -8.80 16.68
N ALA A 155 -42.12 -8.00 17.74
CA ALA A 155 -43.10 -7.92 18.81
C ALA A 155 -43.92 -6.66 18.53
N TRP A 156 -45.14 -6.86 18.02
CA TRP A 156 -46.17 -5.83 18.06
C TRP A 156 -46.57 -5.64 19.52
N THR A 157 -46.42 -4.42 20.03
CA THR A 157 -47.14 -3.97 21.22
C THR A 157 -47.97 -2.77 20.82
N GLU A 158 -49.28 -2.97 20.74
CA GLU A 158 -50.25 -1.89 20.86
C GLU A 158 -50.08 -1.27 22.23
N ASP A 159 -49.62 -0.02 22.28
CA ASP A 159 -50.17 0.98 23.18
C ASP A 159 -49.59 2.35 22.82
N GLY A 160 -50.44 3.18 22.24
CA GLY A 160 -50.12 4.55 21.89
C GLY A 160 -49.87 5.39 23.14
N LYS A 161 -48.71 6.06 23.17
CA LYS A 161 -48.51 7.34 23.84
C LYS A 161 -47.27 8.02 23.23
N GLU A 162 -47.50 8.95 22.32
CA GLU A 162 -46.50 9.93 21.92
C GLU A 162 -46.08 10.75 23.15
N SER A 163 -44.80 10.62 23.55
CA SER A 163 -44.18 11.52 24.51
C SER A 163 -43.45 12.64 23.76
N LYS A 164 -43.80 13.86 24.16
CA LYS A 164 -43.29 15.15 23.68
C LYS A 164 -41.76 15.27 23.70
N ASP A 165 -41.24 15.82 22.60
CA ASP A 165 -40.12 16.75 22.48
C ASP A 165 -39.09 16.77 23.63
N GLU A 166 -38.19 15.80 23.62
CA GLU A 166 -36.84 15.96 24.17
C GLU A 166 -35.90 15.94 22.96
N LYS A 167 -35.32 17.09 22.59
CA LYS A 167 -34.25 17.15 21.57
C LYS A 167 -33.03 16.42 22.14
N GLN A 168 -33.06 15.10 22.06
CA GLN A 168 -31.95 14.21 22.37
C GLN A 168 -30.85 14.57 21.38
N LYS A 169 -29.83 15.30 21.86
CA LYS A 169 -28.70 15.74 21.03
C LYS A 169 -28.04 14.47 20.50
N LYS A 170 -28.29 14.18 19.21
CA LYS A 170 -27.81 12.97 18.53
C LYS A 170 -26.30 12.89 18.75
N LYS A 171 -25.85 11.84 19.44
CA LYS A 171 -24.45 11.66 19.77
C LYS A 171 -23.74 11.19 18.51
N THR A 172 -22.79 11.99 18.07
CA THR A 172 -22.02 11.74 16.86
C THR A 172 -20.60 11.32 17.23
N ARG A 173 -19.99 10.50 16.37
CA ARG A 173 -18.57 10.11 16.49
C ARG A 173 -17.87 10.25 15.14
N MET A 174 -16.58 10.54 15.19
CA MET A 174 -15.74 10.52 14.00
C MET A 174 -15.31 9.08 13.71
N VAL A 175 -15.49 8.63 12.46
CA VAL A 175 -15.04 7.31 12.00
C VAL A 175 -14.28 7.44 10.69
N THR A 176 -13.43 6.47 10.40
CA THR A 176 -12.78 6.38 9.10
C THR A 176 -13.82 6.25 8.00
N ASN A 177 -13.69 7.10 6.99
CA ASN A 177 -14.51 7.09 5.80
C ASN A 177 -14.12 5.91 4.89
N PRO A 178 -14.98 4.90 4.67
CA PRO A 178 -14.66 3.79 3.78
C PRO A 178 -14.34 4.24 2.35
N LYS A 179 -14.99 5.32 1.89
CA LYS A 179 -14.69 5.92 0.59
C LYS A 179 -13.24 6.41 0.50
N ALA A 180 -12.63 6.85 1.61
CA ALA A 180 -11.23 7.29 1.56
C ALA A 180 -10.28 6.13 1.26
N LEU A 181 -10.48 4.96 1.87
CA LEU A 181 -9.67 3.77 1.57
C LEU A 181 -9.93 3.27 0.15
N GLU A 182 -11.17 3.33 -0.27
CA GLU A 182 -11.60 2.94 -1.61
C GLU A 182 -10.98 3.86 -2.68
N GLN A 183 -10.95 5.17 -2.47
CA GLN A 183 -10.23 6.11 -3.33
C GLN A 183 -8.74 5.77 -3.39
N LEU A 184 -8.11 5.51 -2.24
CA LEU A 184 -6.69 5.16 -2.16
C LEU A 184 -6.39 3.86 -2.94
N ALA A 185 -7.25 2.85 -2.85
CA ALA A 185 -7.07 1.60 -3.57
C ALA A 185 -7.07 1.80 -5.10
N PHE A 186 -7.85 2.74 -5.63
CA PHE A 186 -7.96 3.03 -7.06
C PHE A 186 -7.00 4.11 -7.56
N ARG A 187 -6.46 4.94 -6.66
CA ARG A 187 -5.66 6.12 -7.00
C ARG A 187 -4.21 5.94 -6.54
N PRO A 188 -3.36 5.28 -7.35
CA PRO A 188 -1.94 5.10 -7.01
C PRO A 188 -1.21 6.44 -6.85
N ASP A 189 -1.66 7.49 -7.53
CA ASP A 189 -1.15 8.85 -7.38
C ASP A 189 -1.45 9.46 -6.00
N LEU A 190 -2.49 9.00 -5.29
CA LEU A 190 -2.76 9.39 -3.90
C LEU A 190 -2.08 8.45 -2.90
N LEU A 191 -2.06 7.16 -3.21
CA LEU A 191 -1.56 6.12 -2.32
C LEU A 191 -0.03 6.07 -2.24
N LEU A 192 0.66 6.20 -3.38
CA LEU A 192 2.10 6.00 -3.51
C LEU A 192 2.88 7.31 -3.66
N ALA A 193 2.20 8.45 -3.71
CA ALA A 193 2.87 9.75 -3.74
C ALA A 193 3.52 10.04 -2.39
N HIS A 194 4.71 10.64 -2.45
CA HIS A 194 5.29 11.25 -1.27
C HIS A 194 4.35 12.32 -0.74
N PRO A 195 4.06 12.32 0.57
CA PRO A 195 3.21 13.33 1.14
C PRO A 195 3.83 14.73 0.94
N THR A 196 2.99 15.68 0.51
CA THR A 196 3.38 17.07 0.28
C THR A 196 3.00 17.87 1.51
N PHE A 197 3.97 18.48 2.16
CA PHE A 197 3.79 19.08 3.49
C PHE A 197 3.57 20.57 3.41
N SER A 198 2.66 21.07 4.27
CA SER A 198 2.36 22.50 4.33
C SER A 198 3.45 23.29 5.08
N LYS A 199 4.23 22.62 5.94
CA LYS A 199 5.31 23.22 6.73
C LYS A 199 6.49 22.23 6.84
N PRO A 200 7.74 22.64 6.57
CA PRO A 200 8.88 21.79 6.87
C PRO A 200 8.98 21.58 8.39
N THR A 201 8.94 20.32 8.85
CA THR A 201 9.12 19.96 10.27
C THR A 201 10.55 19.48 10.51
N LEU A 202 11.14 19.94 11.61
CA LEU A 202 12.55 19.83 12.01
C LEU A 202 13.48 20.62 11.07
N ASP A 203 14.35 21.45 11.66
CA ASP A 203 15.36 22.22 10.93
C ASP A 203 16.03 21.33 9.87
N GLN A 204 15.96 21.75 8.60
CA GLN A 204 16.62 21.15 7.43
C GLN A 204 18.16 21.14 7.53
N GLN A 205 18.72 21.26 8.74
CA GLN A 205 20.16 21.29 9.02
C GLN A 205 20.85 19.93 8.87
N GLN A 206 20.13 18.85 8.63
CA GLN A 206 20.76 17.59 8.24
C GLN A 206 20.69 17.44 6.71
N GLN A 207 21.87 17.33 6.09
CA GLN A 207 22.04 17.16 4.66
C GLN A 207 21.47 15.80 4.23
N HIS A 208 20.26 15.78 3.67
CA HIS A 208 19.66 14.56 3.10
C HIS A 208 19.23 14.79 1.65
N PRO A 209 19.16 13.72 0.84
CA PRO A 209 18.40 13.75 -0.39
C PRO A 209 16.94 14.17 -0.13
N PRO A 210 16.31 14.92 -1.06
CA PRO A 210 14.91 15.33 -0.91
C PRO A 210 13.99 14.11 -0.92
N LEU A 211 12.86 14.13 -0.18
CA LEU A 211 11.97 12.97 -0.06
C LEU A 211 11.57 12.32 -1.41
N PRO A 212 11.29 13.07 -2.49
CA PRO A 212 11.01 12.51 -3.81
C PRO A 212 12.14 11.66 -4.44
N SER A 213 13.37 11.73 -3.93
CA SER A 213 14.46 10.88 -4.41
C SER A 213 14.41 9.46 -3.82
N TYR A 214 13.66 9.21 -2.75
CA TYR A 214 13.47 7.87 -2.19
C TYR A 214 12.32 7.19 -2.92
N ARG A 215 12.62 6.20 -3.76
CA ARG A 215 11.61 5.61 -4.64
C ARG A 215 11.10 4.26 -4.16
N ALA A 216 11.88 3.53 -3.36
CA ALA A 216 11.40 2.29 -2.76
C ALA A 216 10.44 2.59 -1.61
N THR A 217 9.43 1.74 -1.42
CA THR A 217 8.54 1.80 -0.25
C THR A 217 8.17 0.40 0.21
N MET A 218 7.78 0.27 1.48
CA MET A 218 7.42 -1.02 2.08
C MET A 218 6.40 -0.87 3.22
N HIS A 219 5.68 -1.96 3.46
CA HIS A 219 4.93 -2.24 4.67
C HIS A 219 5.54 -3.44 5.38
N ILE A 220 5.54 -3.42 6.72
CA ILE A 220 6.05 -4.50 7.54
C ILE A 220 5.17 -4.69 8.76
N ASP A 221 4.70 -5.92 8.93
CA ASP A 221 3.78 -6.28 9.99
C ASP A 221 4.10 -7.69 10.49
N LEU A 222 3.96 -7.90 11.80
CA LEU A 222 4.14 -9.21 12.43
C LEU A 222 3.03 -9.41 13.44
N LEU A 223 2.46 -10.62 13.47
CA LEU A 223 1.53 -10.99 14.52
C LEU A 223 2.20 -10.90 15.91
N PRO A 224 1.46 -10.57 16.99
CA PRO A 224 2.02 -10.32 18.31
C PRO A 224 2.97 -11.41 18.81
N GLY A 225 2.67 -12.69 18.54
CA GLY A 225 3.49 -13.84 18.94
C GLY A 225 4.87 -13.94 18.28
N TYR A 226 5.14 -13.15 17.23
CA TYR A 226 6.40 -13.15 16.48
C TYR A 226 7.17 -11.83 16.60
N GLN A 227 6.66 -10.88 17.38
CA GLN A 227 7.33 -9.62 17.68
C GLN A 227 8.45 -9.79 18.73
N GLY A 228 9.38 -8.83 18.80
CA GLY A 228 10.45 -8.83 19.81
C GLY A 228 11.55 -9.87 19.63
N GLN A 229 11.48 -10.72 18.60
CA GLN A 229 12.40 -11.85 18.37
C GLN A 229 13.45 -11.58 17.28
N GLY A 230 13.56 -10.33 16.80
CA GLY A 230 14.50 -9.93 15.75
C GLY A 230 14.02 -10.18 14.32
N TRP A 231 12.86 -10.81 14.11
CA TRP A 231 12.30 -11.06 12.78
C TRP A 231 12.07 -9.79 11.97
N GLY A 232 11.63 -8.70 12.60
CA GLY A 232 11.42 -7.43 11.90
C GLY A 232 12.70 -6.88 11.24
N ARG A 233 13.87 -7.01 11.90
CA ARG A 233 15.16 -6.61 11.30
C ARG A 233 15.49 -7.50 10.09
N LYS A 234 15.39 -8.82 10.27
CA LYS A 234 15.70 -9.79 9.22
C LYS A 234 14.80 -9.62 7.98
N LEU A 235 13.52 -9.33 8.18
CA LEU A 235 12.56 -9.06 7.10
C LEU A 235 12.95 -7.79 6.33
N ILE A 236 13.27 -6.69 7.02
CA ILE A 236 13.70 -5.45 6.35
C ILE A 236 15.02 -5.66 5.59
N ASP A 237 15.98 -6.37 6.17
CA ASP A 237 17.25 -6.62 5.47
C ASP A 237 17.04 -7.49 4.22
N THR A 238 16.18 -8.51 4.30
CA THR A 238 15.78 -9.33 3.13
C THR A 238 15.06 -8.49 2.07
N PHE A 239 14.19 -7.57 2.48
CA PHE A 239 13.52 -6.63 1.58
C PHE A 239 14.53 -5.74 0.86
N VAL A 240 15.46 -5.10 1.59
CA VAL A 240 16.51 -4.24 1.01
C VAL A 240 17.35 -5.01 -0.01
N GLU A 241 17.78 -6.24 0.31
CA GLU A 241 18.51 -7.10 -0.62
C GLU A 241 17.71 -7.38 -1.91
N SER A 242 16.40 -7.63 -1.78
CA SER A 242 15.54 -7.85 -2.95
C SER A 242 15.33 -6.61 -3.81
N VAL A 243 15.25 -5.41 -3.21
CA VAL A 243 15.19 -4.13 -3.93
C VAL A 243 16.46 -3.90 -4.74
N VAL A 244 17.62 -4.10 -4.11
CA VAL A 244 18.94 -3.97 -4.77
C VAL A 244 19.07 -4.99 -5.92
N ARG A 245 18.64 -6.23 -5.71
CA ARG A 245 18.65 -7.28 -6.73
C ARG A 245 17.74 -6.94 -7.92
N ALA A 246 16.53 -6.44 -7.66
CA ALA A 246 15.57 -6.06 -8.71
C ALA A 246 16.11 -4.91 -9.57
N ALA A 247 16.65 -3.87 -8.95
CA ALA A 247 17.30 -2.76 -9.68
C ALA A 247 18.53 -3.22 -10.49
N SER A 248 19.35 -4.11 -9.92
CA SER A 248 20.53 -4.66 -10.60
C SER A 248 20.15 -5.48 -11.84
N ALA A 249 19.15 -6.34 -11.73
CA ALA A 249 18.65 -7.15 -12.85
C ALA A 249 18.11 -6.26 -13.98
N ALA A 250 17.40 -5.19 -13.63
CA ALA A 250 16.88 -4.24 -14.59
C ALA A 250 18.00 -3.45 -15.30
N ALA A 251 19.05 -3.06 -14.57
CA ALA A 251 20.24 -2.43 -15.15
C ALA A 251 20.98 -3.35 -16.14
N ALA A 252 21.17 -4.63 -15.79
CA ALA A 252 21.85 -5.62 -16.63
C ALA A 252 21.07 -5.99 -17.90
N GLY A 253 19.73 -5.97 -17.87
CA GLY A 253 18.91 -6.21 -19.06
C GLY A 253 19.06 -5.14 -20.17
N SER A 254 19.63 -3.98 -19.85
CA SER A 254 19.81 -2.88 -20.80
C SER A 254 21.15 -2.88 -21.52
N SER A 255 22.20 -3.44 -20.92
CA SER A 255 23.49 -3.55 -21.60
C SER A 255 23.44 -4.54 -22.77
N HIS A 256 22.50 -5.49 -22.74
CA HIS A 256 22.33 -6.47 -23.82
C HIS A 256 21.57 -5.91 -25.03
N ARG A 257 20.63 -4.96 -24.80
CA ARG A 257 19.82 -4.35 -25.87
C ARG A 257 20.55 -3.27 -26.66
N GLN A 258 21.59 -2.68 -26.06
CA GLN A 258 22.35 -1.58 -26.65
C GLN A 258 23.30 -2.05 -27.79
N ILE A 259 23.53 -3.36 -27.96
CA ILE A 259 24.40 -3.91 -29.01
C ILE A 259 23.65 -4.09 -30.35
N ASP A 260 22.32 -4.16 -30.33
CA ASP A 260 21.51 -4.40 -31.54
C ASP A 260 20.96 -3.12 -32.18
N GLU A 261 21.10 -1.95 -31.55
CA GLU A 261 20.51 -0.67 -31.99
C GLU A 261 21.52 0.33 -32.60
N GLU A 262 22.79 -0.05 -32.80
CA GLU A 262 23.81 0.86 -33.37
C GLU A 262 23.71 1.09 -34.90
N GLU A 263 22.77 0.47 -35.63
CA GLU A 263 22.60 0.69 -37.08
C GLU A 263 21.47 1.63 -37.50
N GLU A 264 20.55 2.04 -36.63
CA GLU A 264 19.51 3.02 -36.99
C GLU A 264 19.24 4.00 -35.84
N GLU A 265 19.82 5.20 -35.90
CA GLU A 265 19.13 6.46 -35.55
C GLU A 265 20.07 7.66 -35.74
N LYS A 266 19.97 8.28 -36.93
CA LYS A 266 20.10 9.73 -37.05
C LYS A 266 18.67 10.29 -37.07
N GLU A 267 18.47 11.37 -36.30
CA GLU A 267 17.30 12.26 -36.29
C GLU A 267 16.09 11.81 -35.44
N ASP A 268 16.07 12.19 -34.16
CA ASP A 268 15.07 13.13 -33.60
C ASP A 268 15.42 13.46 -32.12
N SER A 269 15.86 14.69 -31.88
CA SER A 269 16.25 15.20 -30.55
C SER A 269 15.07 15.50 -29.60
N SER A 270 13.84 15.09 -29.92
CA SER A 270 12.67 15.27 -29.06
C SER A 270 12.32 14.04 -28.19
N ALA A 271 12.95 12.87 -28.40
CA ALA A 271 12.66 11.62 -27.69
C ALA A 271 13.40 11.42 -26.34
N ARG A 272 13.73 12.50 -25.62
CA ARG A 272 14.37 12.40 -24.27
C ARG A 272 13.50 11.75 -23.18
N GLY A 273 12.24 11.44 -23.50
CA GLY A 273 11.24 10.81 -22.62
C GLY A 273 11.22 9.27 -22.63
N ARG A 274 12.02 8.60 -23.47
CA ARG A 274 12.15 7.13 -23.45
C ARG A 274 13.11 6.62 -22.35
N ARG A 275 13.27 7.39 -21.27
CA ARG A 275 14.09 7.04 -20.11
C ARG A 275 13.23 6.38 -19.04
N ASP A 276 13.26 5.06 -19.15
CA ASP A 276 13.43 4.14 -18.05
C ASP A 276 12.18 3.63 -17.31
N ASN A 277 11.61 2.53 -17.82
CA ASN A 277 10.64 1.73 -17.09
C ASN A 277 11.30 0.79 -16.05
N ARG A 278 12.63 0.83 -15.87
CA ARG A 278 13.33 -0.04 -14.92
C ARG A 278 13.13 0.47 -13.49
N PRO A 279 12.95 -0.43 -12.52
CA PRO A 279 12.92 -0.06 -11.13
C PRO A 279 14.25 0.58 -10.69
N ASP A 280 14.17 1.80 -10.19
CA ASP A 280 15.24 2.54 -9.54
C ASP A 280 14.78 2.91 -8.13
N TYR A 281 15.51 2.46 -7.10
CA TYR A 281 15.21 2.80 -5.71
C TYR A 281 15.63 4.23 -5.35
N GLY A 282 16.30 4.95 -6.26
CA GLY A 282 16.79 6.29 -6.06
C GLY A 282 17.74 6.35 -4.86
N SER A 283 17.41 7.16 -3.86
CA SER A 283 18.19 7.25 -2.61
C SER A 283 17.90 6.12 -1.63
N GLY A 284 16.81 5.36 -1.79
CA GLY A 284 16.45 4.25 -0.91
C GLY A 284 14.95 4.16 -0.62
N ILE A 285 14.62 3.82 0.63
CA ILE A 285 13.25 3.49 1.07
C ILE A 285 12.64 4.69 1.80
N TRP A 286 11.37 4.97 1.54
CA TRP A 286 10.52 5.79 2.41
C TRP A 286 9.33 4.98 2.92
N ILE A 287 8.87 5.30 4.13
CA ILE A 287 7.68 4.70 4.75
C ILE A 287 6.83 5.74 5.45
N GLY A 288 5.52 5.58 5.37
CA GLY A 288 4.55 6.27 6.21
C GLY A 288 4.23 5.43 7.46
N VAL A 289 4.14 6.08 8.61
CA VAL A 289 3.72 5.47 9.87
C VAL A 289 2.55 6.28 10.42
N SER A 290 1.49 5.58 10.88
CA SER A 290 0.37 6.24 11.54
C SER A 290 0.86 7.03 12.77
N PRO A 291 0.40 8.28 12.98
CA PRO A 291 0.63 9.04 14.22
C PRO A 291 0.27 8.27 15.50
N GLU A 292 -0.65 7.30 15.42
CA GLU A 292 -1.08 6.44 16.52
C GLU A 292 -0.02 5.38 16.90
N ASN A 293 1.00 5.15 16.06
CA ASN A 293 2.02 4.11 16.26
C ASN A 293 3.43 4.65 16.52
N ARG A 294 3.59 5.84 17.13
CA ARG A 294 4.93 6.43 17.40
C ARG A 294 5.86 5.59 18.27
N LYS A 295 5.32 4.62 19.01
CA LYS A 295 6.13 3.63 19.75
C LYS A 295 7.05 2.80 18.85
N VAL A 296 6.79 2.73 17.54
CA VAL A 296 7.60 1.98 16.56
C VAL A 296 8.87 2.73 16.12
N LEU A 297 8.96 4.04 16.33
CA LEU A 297 10.08 4.85 15.83
C LEU A 297 11.45 4.39 16.35
N PRO A 298 11.63 3.99 17.63
CA PRO A 298 12.90 3.43 18.10
C PRO A 298 13.27 2.10 17.44
N PHE A 299 12.31 1.32 16.93
CA PHE A 299 12.60 0.13 16.12
C PHE A 299 13.19 0.56 14.77
N TYR A 300 12.52 1.47 14.05
CA TYR A 300 12.98 1.97 12.75
C TYR A 300 14.36 2.64 12.83
N ALA A 301 14.62 3.45 13.85
CA ALA A 301 15.93 4.05 14.08
C ALA A 301 17.04 2.99 14.21
N ARG A 302 16.78 1.88 14.93
CA ARG A 302 17.75 0.78 15.13
C ARG A 302 18.03 -0.04 13.86
N VAL A 303 17.16 0.06 12.85
CA VAL A 303 17.31 -0.62 11.55
C VAL A 303 17.63 0.36 10.42
N GLY A 304 18.15 1.55 10.77
CA GLY A 304 18.76 2.49 9.82
C GLY A 304 17.80 3.50 9.19
N PHE A 305 16.55 3.56 9.64
CA PHE A 305 15.63 4.63 9.21
C PHE A 305 15.86 5.90 10.02
N ARG A 306 15.67 7.05 9.37
CA ARG A 306 15.70 8.38 9.96
C ARG A 306 14.33 9.03 9.82
N LEU A 307 13.94 9.77 10.85
CA LEU A 307 12.70 10.53 10.89
C LEU A 307 12.85 11.79 10.01
N VAL A 308 11.95 11.98 9.06
CA VAL A 308 11.91 13.17 8.17
C VAL A 308 10.71 14.05 8.47
N MET A 309 9.59 13.46 8.92
CA MET A 309 8.42 14.20 9.38
C MET A 309 7.80 13.50 10.59
N ASN A 310 7.31 14.30 11.54
CA ASN A 310 6.50 13.83 12.65
C ASN A 310 5.41 14.86 12.99
N ASP A 311 4.25 14.72 12.37
CA ASP A 311 3.10 15.60 12.53
C ASP A 311 1.84 14.79 12.90
N ASP A 312 1.02 15.32 13.80
CA ASP A 312 -0.22 14.65 14.22
C ASP A 312 -1.31 14.64 13.15
N ALA A 313 -1.33 15.65 12.28
CA ALA A 313 -2.30 15.80 11.20
C ALA A 313 -1.76 15.29 9.86
N GLU A 314 -0.48 15.54 9.57
CA GLU A 314 0.13 15.21 8.27
C GLU A 314 0.81 13.83 8.23
N GLY A 315 1.09 13.23 9.40
CA GLY A 315 1.61 11.86 9.51
C GLY A 315 3.04 11.76 10.02
N VAL A 316 3.58 10.54 10.04
CA VAL A 316 5.00 10.29 10.36
C VAL A 316 5.67 9.67 9.15
N VAL A 317 6.79 10.24 8.69
CA VAL A 317 7.55 9.73 7.53
C VAL A 317 8.98 9.47 7.93
N LEU A 318 9.47 8.29 7.55
CA LEU A 318 10.85 7.89 7.74
C LEU A 318 11.48 7.46 6.43
N VAL A 319 12.80 7.61 6.34
CA VAL A 319 13.59 7.19 5.18
C VAL A 319 14.81 6.35 5.59
N ARG A 320 15.22 5.41 4.74
CA ARG A 320 16.45 4.63 4.88
C ARG A 320 17.21 4.67 3.56
N ASP A 321 18.48 5.06 3.62
CA ASP A 321 19.34 5.07 2.43
C ASP A 321 19.65 3.64 1.99
N ILE A 322 19.70 3.45 0.68
CA ILE A 322 20.31 2.27 0.05
C ILE A 322 21.50 2.78 -0.76
N PRO A 323 22.72 2.25 -0.55
CA PRO A 323 23.87 2.65 -1.35
C PRO A 323 23.62 2.47 -2.85
N PRO A 324 24.16 3.34 -3.72
CA PRO A 324 24.04 3.16 -5.16
C PRO A 324 24.67 1.83 -5.58
N LEU A 325 24.13 1.23 -6.64
CA LEU A 325 24.72 0.03 -7.23
C LEU A 325 26.18 0.31 -7.61
N PRO A 326 27.10 -0.64 -7.36
CA PRO A 326 28.46 -0.50 -7.84
C PRO A 326 28.43 -0.40 -9.38
N PRO A 327 29.36 0.37 -9.99
CA PRO A 327 29.46 0.42 -11.44
C PRO A 327 29.62 -1.00 -11.98
N SER A 328 28.87 -1.34 -13.03
CA SER A 328 28.99 -2.64 -13.70
C SER A 328 30.46 -2.86 -14.06
N ALA A 329 31.04 -3.97 -13.60
CA ALA A 329 32.39 -4.32 -13.98
C ALA A 329 32.41 -4.49 -15.52
N ALA A 330 33.12 -3.61 -16.22
CA ALA A 330 33.35 -3.77 -17.64
C ALA A 330 33.87 -5.19 -17.89
N PRO A 331 33.37 -5.91 -18.92
CA PRO A 331 33.89 -7.23 -19.23
C PRO A 331 35.40 -7.08 -19.44
N ALA A 332 36.19 -7.83 -18.66
CA ALA A 332 37.63 -7.84 -18.82
C ALA A 332 37.93 -8.15 -20.28
N ALA A 333 38.53 -7.18 -20.99
CA ALA A 333 38.92 -7.36 -22.38
C ALA A 333 39.75 -8.64 -22.46
N ALA A 334 39.18 -9.66 -23.11
CA ALA A 334 39.89 -10.91 -23.35
C ALA A 334 41.15 -10.53 -24.13
N ALA A 335 42.32 -10.67 -23.48
CA ALA A 335 43.59 -10.44 -24.12
C ALA A 335 43.69 -11.40 -25.31
N VAL A 336 43.58 -10.85 -26.52
CA VAL A 336 43.82 -11.58 -27.76
C VAL A 336 45.29 -12.04 -27.72
N PRO A 337 45.59 -13.35 -27.73
CA PRO A 337 46.97 -13.80 -27.77
C PRO A 337 47.60 -13.35 -29.08
N ALA A 338 48.79 -12.75 -28.99
CA ALA A 338 49.55 -12.29 -30.15
C ALA A 338 49.83 -13.47 -31.11
N PRO A 339 49.73 -13.25 -32.43
CA PRO A 339 50.05 -14.29 -33.41
C PRO A 339 51.53 -14.65 -33.32
N VAL A 340 51.79 -15.96 -33.35
CA VAL A 340 53.12 -16.61 -33.25
C VAL A 340 53.90 -16.48 -34.55
#